data_AF-A0A7S2G9H4-F1
#
_entry.id   AF-A0A7S2G9H4-F1
#
_cell.length_a   1.000
_cell.length_b   1.000
_cell.length_c   1.000
_cell.angle_alpha   90.00
_cell.angle_beta   90.00
_cell.angle_gamma   90.00
#
_symmetry.space_group_name_H-M   'P 1'
#
loop_
_entity.id
_entity.type
_entity.pdbx_description
1 polymer ?
#
loop_
_entity_poly.entity_id
_entity_poly.type
_entity_poly.pdbx_seq_one_letter_code
_entity_poly.pdbx_strand_id
1 'polypeptide(L)'
;KYDEISDTELLSKVMEGYLEDYNANTTKPMSLVLFENAVQHVSRISRVINQPYGNALLVGVGGSGRKSLTTLAVSMADFALRSIVINRTYGKFEWREDLKSIFMVAGVQNEPTVFLFDDTQIVDETFLEDINGILNTGEVPNLFNSEEMVAVNEGLSKDAREDGINAGNPAEMYAYFISRVRSNLHVVLCLSPIGDAFRTRLLMFPALVNCCTIDWFTAWPEEALRSVAKYFLDSIS
;
A
#
# COMPACT_ATOMS: atom_id res chain seq x y z
N LYS A 1 6.24 -17.60 1.81
CA LYS A 1 5.41 -18.81 1.52
C LYS A 1 4.16 -18.72 2.38
N TYR A 2 3.01 -19.13 1.86
CA TYR A 2 1.75 -19.12 2.62
C TYR A 2 1.68 -20.35 3.51
N ASP A 3 1.49 -20.15 4.81
CA ASP A 3 1.25 -21.20 5.80
C ASP A 3 -0.12 -20.97 6.46
N GLU A 4 -0.90 -22.04 6.60
CA GLU A 4 -2.24 -22.00 7.20
C GLU A 4 -2.15 -21.82 8.73
N ILE A 5 -2.91 -20.86 9.26
CA ILE A 5 -2.85 -20.52 10.69
C ILE A 5 -3.64 -21.57 11.49
N SER A 6 -2.94 -22.30 12.35
CA SER A 6 -3.54 -23.31 13.24
C SER A 6 -3.78 -22.81 14.67
N ASP A 7 -3.11 -21.73 15.07
CA ASP A 7 -3.15 -21.15 16.43
C ASP A 7 -3.13 -19.61 16.39
N THR A 8 -4.25 -19.00 16.74
CA THR A 8 -4.45 -17.54 16.72
C THR A 8 -3.68 -16.83 17.86
N GLU A 9 -3.45 -17.49 18.99
CA GLU A 9 -2.69 -16.91 20.11
C GLU A 9 -1.20 -16.82 19.76
N LEU A 10 -0.66 -17.88 19.14
CA LEU A 10 0.71 -17.87 18.64
C LEU A 10 0.91 -16.76 17.60
N LEU A 11 -0.03 -16.62 16.66
CA LEU A 11 0.03 -15.57 15.65
C LEU A 11 0.02 -14.17 16.26
N SER A 12 -0.82 -13.95 17.27
CA SER A 12 -0.89 -12.67 17.97
C SER A 12 0.45 -12.32 18.61
N LYS A 13 1.08 -13.26 19.32
CA LYS A 13 2.42 -13.09 19.92
C LYS A 13 3.52 -12.81 18.89
N VAL A 14 3.48 -13.50 17.74
CA VAL A 14 4.44 -13.26 16.66
C VAL A 14 4.27 -11.86 16.09
N MET A 15 3.03 -11.41 15.84
CA MET A 15 2.76 -10.06 15.36
C MET A 15 3.13 -8.98 16.38
N GLU A 16 2.97 -9.25 17.68
CA GLU A 16 3.45 -8.37 18.75
C GLU A 16 4.97 -8.22 18.70
N GLY A 17 5.71 -9.31 18.51
CA GLY A 17 7.17 -9.25 18.30
C GLY A 17 7.58 -8.40 17.10
N TYR A 18 6.91 -8.55 15.95
CA TYR A 18 7.15 -7.70 14.79
C TYR A 18 6.81 -6.22 15.04
N LEU A 19 5.78 -5.95 15.84
CA LEU A 19 5.42 -4.58 16.23
C LEU A 19 6.49 -3.96 17.14
N GLU A 20 7.05 -4.73 18.07
CA GLU A 20 8.17 -4.31 18.92
C GLU A 20 9.40 -4.00 18.08
N ASP A 21 9.77 -4.90 17.15
CA ASP A 21 10.89 -4.71 16.23
C ASP A 21 10.69 -3.47 15.34
N TYR A 22 9.49 -3.27 14.80
CA TYR A 22 9.15 -2.07 14.04
C TYR A 22 9.33 -0.81 14.90
N ASN A 23 8.80 -0.82 16.12
CA ASN A 23 8.86 0.30 17.04
C ASN A 23 10.30 0.64 17.49
N ALA A 24 11.17 -0.37 17.60
CA ALA A 24 12.58 -0.18 17.93
C ALA A 24 13.39 0.46 16.79
N ASN A 25 12.98 0.23 15.54
CA ASN A 25 13.73 0.65 14.34
C ASN A 25 13.15 1.90 13.65
N THR A 26 12.01 2.42 14.12
CA THR A 26 11.33 3.57 13.51
C THR A 26 11.42 4.84 14.37
N THR A 27 11.29 5.99 13.72
CA THR A 27 11.13 7.29 14.40
C THR A 27 9.68 7.61 14.75
N LYS A 28 8.72 6.81 14.26
CA LYS A 28 7.28 6.98 14.47
C LYS A 28 6.65 5.68 15.01
N PRO A 29 6.86 5.38 16.31
CA PRO A 29 6.34 4.15 16.90
C PRO A 29 4.80 4.15 16.90
N MET A 30 4.22 2.95 16.80
CA MET A 30 2.78 2.71 16.82
C MET A 30 2.40 1.98 18.11
N SER A 31 1.43 2.53 18.84
CA SER A 31 0.79 1.85 19.96
C SER A 31 -0.44 1.10 19.44
N LEU A 32 -0.23 -0.11 18.91
CA LEU A 32 -1.31 -0.97 18.43
C LEU A 32 -1.65 -2.05 19.47
N VAL A 33 -2.94 -2.26 19.71
CA VAL A 33 -3.43 -3.41 20.47
C VAL A 33 -3.87 -4.46 19.46
N LEU A 34 -3.20 -5.61 19.45
CA LEU A 34 -3.45 -6.70 18.50
C LEU A 34 -4.49 -7.68 19.06
N PHE A 35 -5.76 -7.26 19.03
CA PHE A 35 -6.88 -8.15 19.27
C PHE A 35 -7.20 -8.98 18.01
N GLU A 36 -8.04 -10.01 18.15
CA GLU A 36 -8.30 -11.00 17.09
C GLU A 36 -8.64 -10.38 15.72
N ASN A 37 -9.53 -9.39 15.65
CA ASN A 37 -9.85 -8.76 14.36
C ASN A 37 -8.66 -7.98 13.78
N ALA A 38 -7.83 -7.34 14.61
CA ALA A 38 -6.64 -6.63 14.13
C ALA A 38 -5.65 -7.61 13.50
N VAL A 39 -5.42 -8.77 14.15
CA VAL A 39 -4.61 -9.87 13.63
C VAL A 39 -5.17 -10.40 12.31
N GLN A 40 -6.49 -10.57 12.20
CA GLN A 40 -7.13 -10.97 10.96
C GLN A 40 -6.94 -9.94 9.83
N HIS A 41 -7.09 -8.64 10.11
CA HIS A 41 -6.88 -7.58 9.12
C HIS A 41 -5.42 -7.52 8.65
N VAL A 42 -4.45 -7.58 9.57
CA VAL A 42 -3.02 -7.66 9.22
C VAL A 42 -2.75 -8.89 8.36
N SER A 43 -3.32 -10.05 8.71
CA SER A 43 -3.18 -11.28 7.94
C SER A 43 -3.76 -11.16 6.52
N ARG A 44 -4.93 -10.52 6.37
CA ARG A 44 -5.55 -10.26 5.06
C ARG A 44 -4.69 -9.34 4.22
N ILE A 45 -4.21 -8.23 4.78
CA ILE A 45 -3.36 -7.27 4.07
C ILE A 45 -2.05 -7.96 3.64
N SER A 46 -1.39 -8.67 4.56
CA SER A 46 -0.17 -9.42 4.29
C SER A 46 -0.37 -10.44 3.17
N ARG A 47 -1.50 -11.16 3.19
CA ARG A 47 -1.86 -12.10 2.11
C ARG A 47 -2.02 -11.40 0.76
N VAL A 48 -2.69 -10.25 0.71
CA VAL A 48 -2.95 -9.51 -0.53
C VAL A 48 -1.64 -8.98 -1.13
N ILE A 49 -0.77 -8.35 -0.33
CA ILE A 49 0.50 -7.81 -0.84
C ILE A 49 1.49 -8.90 -1.26
N ASN A 50 1.36 -10.13 -0.76
CA ASN A 50 2.17 -11.27 -1.19
C ASN A 50 1.63 -11.96 -2.47
N GLN A 51 0.48 -11.52 -3.00
CA GLN A 51 -0.05 -12.02 -4.26
C GLN A 51 0.44 -11.16 -5.44
N PRO A 52 0.81 -11.78 -6.58
CA PRO A 52 1.12 -11.02 -7.80
C PRO A 52 -0.03 -10.08 -8.16
N TYR A 53 0.28 -8.81 -8.41
CA TYR A 53 -0.71 -7.77 -8.74
C TYR A 53 -1.77 -7.53 -7.64
N GLY A 54 -1.49 -7.94 -6.41
CA GLY A 54 -2.42 -7.81 -5.29
C GLY A 54 -2.53 -6.37 -4.80
N ASN A 55 -3.72 -5.77 -4.95
CA ASN A 55 -4.05 -4.46 -4.39
C ASN A 55 -5.17 -4.60 -3.36
N ALA A 56 -5.26 -3.69 -2.41
CA ALA A 56 -6.27 -3.73 -1.35
C ALA A 56 -7.07 -2.42 -1.26
N LEU A 57 -8.36 -2.55 -0.99
CA LEU A 57 -9.24 -1.44 -0.64
C LEU A 57 -9.77 -1.67 0.78
N LEU A 58 -9.26 -0.90 1.74
CA LEU A 58 -9.60 -0.95 3.15
C LEU A 58 -10.70 0.07 3.46
N VAL A 59 -11.92 -0.42 3.63
CA VAL A 59 -13.11 0.41 3.83
C VAL A 59 -13.45 0.46 5.31
N GLY A 60 -13.46 1.65 5.91
CA GLY A 60 -13.75 1.81 7.33
C GLY A 60 -13.82 3.26 7.77
N VAL A 61 -14.33 3.50 8.97
CA VAL A 61 -14.40 4.87 9.52
C VAL A 61 -13.00 5.34 9.98
N GLY A 62 -12.83 6.65 10.14
CA GLY A 62 -11.61 7.21 10.72
C GLY A 62 -11.30 6.61 12.10
N GLY A 63 -10.02 6.36 12.40
CA GLY A 63 -9.60 5.74 13.67
C GLY A 63 -9.72 4.21 13.73
N SER A 64 -10.21 3.54 12.69
CA SER A 64 -10.31 2.07 12.61
C SER A 64 -8.96 1.32 12.56
N GLY A 65 -7.83 2.01 12.46
CA GLY A 65 -6.49 1.41 12.45
C GLY A 65 -5.96 1.00 11.08
N ARG A 66 -6.70 1.23 9.98
CA ARG A 66 -6.31 0.82 8.60
C ARG A 66 -4.87 1.16 8.22
N LYS A 67 -4.43 2.40 8.45
CA LYS A 67 -3.06 2.83 8.17
C LYS A 67 -2.05 2.06 9.02
N SER A 68 -2.25 2.02 10.33
CA SER A 68 -1.33 1.37 11.27
C SER A 68 -1.23 -0.15 11.05
N LEU A 69 -2.35 -0.83 10.79
CA LEU A 69 -2.35 -2.26 10.48
C LEU A 69 -1.70 -2.55 9.11
N THR A 70 -1.88 -1.66 8.13
CA THR A 70 -1.16 -1.77 6.85
C THR A 70 0.34 -1.61 7.08
N THR A 71 0.76 -0.57 7.80
CA THR A 71 2.19 -0.35 8.12
C THR A 71 2.82 -1.56 8.78
N LEU A 72 2.13 -2.19 9.75
CA LEU A 72 2.60 -3.42 10.38
C LEU A 72 2.70 -4.57 9.36
N ALA A 73 1.67 -4.82 8.57
CA ALA A 73 1.68 -5.87 7.55
C ALA A 73 2.80 -5.72 6.52
N VAL A 74 3.08 -4.47 6.12
CA VAL A 74 4.15 -4.12 5.16
C VAL A 74 5.52 -4.32 5.81
N SER A 75 5.69 -3.90 7.06
CA SER A 75 6.93 -4.14 7.82
C SER A 75 7.21 -5.62 8.02
N MET A 76 6.18 -6.43 8.30
CA MET A 76 6.32 -7.88 8.46
C MET A 76 6.74 -8.59 7.16
N ALA A 77 6.46 -7.98 6.01
CA ALA A 77 6.81 -8.51 4.70
C ALA A 77 8.17 -8.00 4.18
N ASP A 78 8.86 -7.13 4.93
CA ASP A 78 10.08 -6.42 4.51
C ASP A 78 9.88 -5.63 3.20
N PHE A 79 8.68 -5.05 3.00
CA PHE A 79 8.35 -4.24 1.83
C PHE A 79 8.56 -2.75 2.12
N ALA A 80 8.89 -1.98 1.08
CA ALA A 80 8.99 -0.53 1.20
C ALA A 80 7.60 0.11 1.33
N LEU A 81 7.33 0.78 2.46
CA LEU A 81 6.10 1.56 2.62
C LEU A 81 6.29 2.98 2.06
N ARG A 82 5.45 3.35 1.09
CA ARG A 82 5.39 4.71 0.54
C ARG A 82 4.01 5.31 0.81
N SER A 83 3.98 6.55 1.27
CA SER A 83 2.76 7.34 1.43
C SER A 83 3.10 8.81 1.21
N ILE A 84 2.09 9.60 0.84
CA ILE A 84 2.29 11.03 0.56
C ILE A 84 2.05 11.88 1.79
N VAL A 85 2.72 13.03 1.86
CA VAL A 85 2.52 13.99 2.95
C VAL A 85 1.91 15.26 2.37
N ILE A 86 0.62 15.45 2.62
CA ILE A 86 -0.09 16.64 2.16
C ILE A 86 0.36 17.86 2.97
N ASN A 87 0.67 18.93 2.25
CA ASN A 87 0.88 20.26 2.79
C ASN A 87 -0.06 21.25 2.07
N ARG A 88 -0.07 22.52 2.47
CA ARG A 88 -0.97 23.54 1.90
C ARG A 88 -0.77 23.80 0.40
N THR A 89 0.39 23.46 -0.13
CA THR A 89 0.77 23.68 -1.54
C THR A 89 0.77 22.39 -2.36
N TYR A 90 0.36 21.26 -1.77
CA TYR A 90 0.38 19.98 -2.44
C TYR A 90 -0.68 19.94 -3.53
N GLY A 91 -0.25 19.78 -4.78
CA GLY A 91 -1.11 19.69 -5.95
C GLY A 91 -0.65 18.62 -6.92
N LYS A 92 -1.05 18.78 -8.20
CA LYS A 92 -0.77 17.78 -9.25
C LYS A 92 0.70 17.58 -9.54
N PHE A 93 1.51 18.62 -9.37
CA PHE A 93 2.95 18.53 -9.61
C PHE A 93 3.60 17.64 -8.57
N GLU A 94 3.39 17.92 -7.28
CA GLU A 94 3.94 17.13 -6.17
C GLU A 94 3.46 15.69 -6.22
N TRP A 95 2.17 15.48 -6.55
CA TRP A 95 1.60 14.16 -6.78
C TRP A 95 2.35 13.35 -7.85
N ARG A 96 2.60 13.97 -9.01
CA ARG A 96 3.32 13.32 -10.12
C ARG A 96 4.77 13.01 -9.72
N GLU A 97 5.44 13.88 -8.98
CA GLU A 97 6.79 13.62 -8.47
C GLU A 97 6.83 12.46 -7.46
N ASP A 98 5.86 12.39 -6.53
CA ASP A 98 5.74 11.27 -5.60
C ASP A 98 5.51 9.94 -6.34
N LEU A 99 4.63 9.93 -7.34
CA LEU A 99 4.39 8.76 -8.17
C LEU A 99 5.65 8.33 -8.94
N LYS A 100 6.40 9.26 -9.53
CA LYS A 100 7.69 8.94 -10.19
C LYS A 100 8.64 8.27 -9.22
N SER A 101 8.79 8.82 -8.02
CA SER A 101 9.66 8.25 -6.98
C SER A 101 9.25 6.81 -6.62
N ILE A 102 7.95 6.57 -6.45
CA ILE A 102 7.40 5.23 -6.19
C ILE A 102 7.70 4.27 -7.36
N PHE A 103 7.47 4.71 -8.60
CA PHE A 103 7.73 3.93 -9.81
C PHE A 103 9.23 3.60 -9.97
N MET A 104 10.12 4.52 -9.61
CA MET A 104 11.57 4.28 -9.65
C MET A 104 11.99 3.20 -8.66
N VAL A 105 11.45 3.20 -7.44
CA VAL A 105 11.73 2.17 -6.43
C VAL A 105 11.18 0.81 -6.88
N ALA A 106 9.90 0.76 -7.26
CA ALA A 106 9.26 -0.49 -7.66
C ALA A 106 9.82 -1.07 -8.97
N GLY A 107 10.12 -0.23 -9.95
CA GLY A 107 10.54 -0.67 -11.29
C GLY A 107 12.06 -0.75 -11.47
N VAL A 108 12.79 0.33 -11.16
CA VAL A 108 14.25 0.41 -11.39
C VAL A 108 15.02 -0.30 -10.30
N GLN A 109 14.70 -0.04 -9.03
CA GLN A 109 15.38 -0.69 -7.91
C GLN A 109 14.86 -2.11 -7.67
N ASN A 110 13.76 -2.49 -8.35
CA ASN A 110 13.13 -3.80 -8.26
C ASN A 110 12.77 -4.19 -6.81
N GLU A 111 12.36 -3.20 -6.01
CA GLU A 111 12.05 -3.38 -4.59
C GLU A 111 10.53 -3.51 -4.39
N PRO A 112 10.04 -4.59 -3.74
CA PRO A 112 8.64 -4.73 -3.37
C PRO A 112 8.16 -3.53 -2.55
N THR A 113 7.15 -2.83 -3.05
CA THR A 113 6.72 -1.53 -2.56
C THR A 113 5.22 -1.50 -2.38
N VAL A 114 4.77 -1.00 -1.22
CA VAL A 114 3.35 -0.76 -0.94
C VAL A 114 3.10 0.74 -0.91
N PHE A 115 2.24 1.20 -1.80
CA PHE A 115 1.73 2.56 -1.80
C PHE A 115 0.45 2.65 -0.98
N LEU A 116 0.56 3.27 0.21
CA LEU A 116 -0.56 3.52 1.11
C LEU A 116 -1.13 4.92 0.85
N PHE A 117 -2.37 4.96 0.37
CA PHE A 117 -3.07 6.20 0.04
C PHE A 117 -4.45 6.24 0.69
N ASP A 118 -4.80 7.38 1.29
CA ASP A 118 -6.03 7.54 2.05
C ASP A 118 -6.93 8.67 1.55
N ASP A 119 -8.20 8.62 1.94
CA ASP A 119 -9.19 9.59 1.52
C ASP A 119 -8.91 11.04 1.92
N THR A 120 -8.21 11.27 3.04
CA THR A 120 -7.81 12.62 3.48
C THR A 120 -6.67 13.20 2.63
N GLN A 121 -5.97 12.36 1.87
CA GLN A 121 -4.92 12.75 0.93
C GLN A 121 -5.46 13.13 -0.46
N ILE A 122 -6.75 12.92 -0.73
CA ILE A 122 -7.37 13.25 -2.02
C ILE A 122 -7.69 14.74 -2.06
N VAL A 123 -6.71 15.53 -2.52
CA VAL A 123 -6.87 16.99 -2.72
C VAL A 123 -7.50 17.29 -4.08
N ASP A 124 -7.25 16.45 -5.09
CA ASP A 124 -7.79 16.56 -6.44
C ASP A 124 -8.24 15.18 -6.93
N GLU A 125 -9.43 15.10 -7.54
CA GLU A 125 -10.00 13.83 -8.03
C GLU A 125 -9.16 13.20 -9.16
N THR A 126 -8.33 13.98 -9.85
CA THR A 126 -7.39 13.44 -10.85
C THR A 126 -6.34 12.51 -10.24
N PHE A 127 -6.11 12.54 -8.92
CA PHE A 127 -5.23 11.56 -8.26
C PHE A 127 -5.82 10.15 -8.35
N LEU A 128 -7.15 10.02 -8.26
CA LEU A 128 -7.82 8.73 -8.41
C LEU A 128 -7.86 8.26 -9.86
N GLU A 129 -7.81 9.16 -10.83
CA GLU A 129 -7.64 8.79 -12.24
C GLU A 129 -6.28 8.13 -12.48
N ASP A 130 -5.20 8.72 -11.94
CA ASP A 130 -3.85 8.15 -12.01
C ASP A 130 -3.79 6.80 -11.26
N ILE A 131 -4.36 6.70 -10.05
CA ILE A 131 -4.46 5.42 -9.31
C ILE A 131 -5.25 4.37 -10.10
N ASN A 132 -6.35 4.75 -10.73
CA ASN A 132 -7.14 3.84 -11.55
C ASN A 132 -6.33 3.33 -12.77
N GLY A 133 -5.44 4.16 -13.33
CA GLY A 133 -4.46 3.73 -14.33
C GLY A 133 -3.49 2.68 -13.77
N ILE A 134 -2.88 2.95 -12.62
CA ILE A 134 -1.96 2.02 -11.94
C ILE A 134 -2.64 0.67 -11.68
N LEU A 135 -3.89 0.68 -11.19
CA LEU A 135 -4.62 -0.54 -10.87
C LEU A 135 -4.99 -1.37 -12.12
N ASN A 136 -5.33 -0.72 -13.25
CA ASN A 136 -5.73 -1.44 -14.47
C ASN A 136 -4.52 -1.92 -15.29
N THR A 137 -3.59 -1.02 -15.57
CA THR A 137 -2.51 -1.22 -16.55
C THR A 137 -1.12 -1.15 -15.94
N GLY A 138 -0.99 -0.65 -14.70
CA GLY A 138 0.29 -0.40 -14.05
C GLY A 138 0.97 0.88 -14.51
N GLU A 139 0.28 1.73 -15.27
CA GLU A 139 0.86 2.93 -15.89
C GLU A 139 0.08 4.19 -15.55
N VAL A 140 0.77 5.32 -15.58
CA VAL A 140 0.17 6.65 -15.56
C VAL A 140 0.62 7.39 -16.83
N PRO A 141 -0.31 7.81 -17.70
CA PRO A 141 0.04 8.47 -18.96
C PRO A 141 0.85 9.74 -18.74
N ASN A 142 1.92 9.92 -19.52
CA ASN A 142 2.81 11.08 -19.46
C ASN A 142 3.36 11.34 -18.05
N LEU A 143 3.63 10.26 -17.27
CA LEU A 143 4.24 10.41 -15.95
C LEU A 143 5.70 10.87 -16.08
N PHE A 144 6.49 10.23 -16.94
CA PHE A 144 7.89 10.54 -17.17
C PHE A 144 8.07 11.36 -18.45
N ASN A 145 8.96 12.35 -18.42
CA ASN A 145 9.41 13.07 -19.60
C ASN A 145 10.56 12.33 -20.31
N SER A 146 10.95 12.80 -21.49
CA SER A 146 12.00 12.15 -22.29
C SER A 146 13.36 12.04 -21.59
N GLU A 147 13.74 13.04 -20.77
CA GLU A 147 15.01 13.02 -20.03
C GLU A 147 14.95 12.01 -18.87
N GLU A 148 13.85 11.97 -18.14
CA GLU A 148 13.63 11.00 -17.06
C GLU A 148 13.55 9.56 -17.58
N MET A 149 12.97 9.36 -18.76
CA MET A 149 12.95 8.06 -19.43
C MET A 149 14.34 7.56 -19.79
N VAL A 150 15.29 8.45 -20.09
CA VAL A 150 16.70 8.04 -20.29
C VAL A 150 17.27 7.50 -18.98
N ALA A 151 17.04 8.18 -17.86
CA ALA A 151 17.50 7.71 -16.54
C ALA A 151 16.87 6.36 -16.14
N VAL A 152 15.58 6.16 -16.42
CA VAL A 152 14.91 4.86 -16.24
C VAL A 152 15.61 3.79 -17.07
N ASN A 153 15.80 4.03 -18.37
CA ASN A 153 16.42 3.06 -19.26
C ASN A 153 17.86 2.71 -18.86
N GLU A 154 18.65 3.70 -18.43
CA GLU A 154 20.01 3.48 -17.93
C GLU A 154 20.00 2.57 -16.69
N GLY A 155 19.10 2.83 -15.74
CA GLY A 155 18.94 2.02 -14.54
C GLY A 155 18.49 0.58 -14.83
N LEU A 156 17.60 0.39 -15.80
CA LEU A 156 17.08 -0.94 -16.17
C LEU A 156 17.99 -1.72 -17.13
N SER A 157 18.92 -1.06 -17.83
CA SER A 157 19.65 -1.62 -18.97
C SER A 157 20.40 -2.90 -18.67
N LYS A 158 20.95 -3.03 -17.45
CA LYS A 158 21.68 -4.23 -17.04
C LYS A 158 20.72 -5.42 -16.92
N ASP A 159 19.71 -5.30 -16.06
CA ASP A 159 18.74 -6.38 -15.80
C ASP A 159 17.94 -6.72 -17.06
N ALA A 160 17.59 -5.72 -17.87
CA ALA A 160 16.91 -5.92 -19.15
C ALA A 160 17.71 -6.83 -20.09
N ARG A 161 19.04 -6.65 -20.18
CA ARG A 161 19.90 -7.51 -21.01
C ARG A 161 20.03 -8.91 -20.43
N GLU A 162 20.08 -9.04 -19.10
CA GLU A 162 20.11 -10.33 -18.41
C GLU A 162 18.81 -11.12 -18.65
N ASP A 163 17.68 -10.43 -18.71
CA ASP A 163 16.35 -10.98 -19.02
C ASP A 163 16.07 -11.11 -20.54
N GLY A 164 17.04 -10.80 -21.40
CA GLY A 164 16.94 -10.96 -22.86
C GLY A 164 16.10 -9.89 -23.58
N ILE A 165 15.81 -8.77 -22.93
CA ILE A 165 15.09 -7.63 -23.49
C ILE A 165 16.03 -6.75 -24.33
N ASN A 166 15.58 -6.30 -25.50
CA ASN A 166 16.39 -5.46 -26.38
C ASN A 166 16.48 -4.02 -25.86
N ALA A 167 17.56 -3.69 -25.16
CA ALA A 167 17.83 -2.36 -24.63
C ALA A 167 17.91 -1.24 -25.71
N GLY A 168 18.07 -1.60 -26.99
CA GLY A 168 18.03 -0.64 -28.11
C GLY A 168 16.61 -0.27 -28.56
N ASN A 169 15.57 -0.95 -28.08
CA ASN A 169 14.18 -0.67 -28.40
C ASN A 169 13.47 0.02 -27.22
N PRO A 170 13.17 1.34 -27.31
CA PRO A 170 12.52 2.07 -26.23
C PRO A 170 11.16 1.50 -25.81
N ALA A 171 10.41 0.92 -26.74
CA ALA A 171 9.09 0.35 -26.45
C ALA A 171 9.19 -0.93 -25.61
N GLU A 172 10.17 -1.79 -25.91
CA GLU A 172 10.44 -3.00 -25.12
C GLU A 172 10.95 -2.66 -23.72
N MET A 173 11.84 -1.68 -23.61
CA MET A 173 12.34 -1.20 -22.32
C MET A 173 11.23 -0.62 -21.44
N TYR A 174 10.33 0.18 -22.02
CA TYR A 174 9.18 0.71 -21.30
C TYR A 174 8.21 -0.40 -20.87
N ALA A 175 7.91 -1.36 -21.75
CA ALA A 175 7.07 -2.51 -21.38
C ALA A 175 7.68 -3.34 -20.24
N TYR A 176 9.00 -3.56 -20.28
CA TYR A 176 9.72 -4.24 -19.21
C TYR A 176 9.70 -3.46 -17.89
N PHE A 177 9.87 -2.13 -17.94
CA PHE A 177 9.72 -1.26 -16.79
C PHE A 177 8.34 -1.40 -16.14
N ILE A 178 7.27 -1.27 -16.93
CA ILE A 178 5.89 -1.38 -16.45
C ILE A 178 5.62 -2.78 -15.89
N SER A 179 6.16 -3.84 -16.49
CA SER A 179 6.04 -5.20 -15.95
C SER A 179 6.67 -5.33 -14.56
N ARG A 180 7.86 -4.72 -14.35
CA ARG A 180 8.51 -4.69 -13.02
C ARG A 180 7.71 -3.87 -12.02
N VAL A 181 7.27 -2.67 -12.41
CA VAL A 181 6.40 -1.83 -11.56
C VAL A 181 5.16 -2.61 -11.14
N ARG A 182 4.44 -3.27 -12.06
CA ARG A 182 3.24 -4.05 -11.73
C ARG A 182 3.50 -5.23 -10.81
N SER A 183 4.68 -5.83 -10.89
CA SER A 183 5.03 -7.01 -10.09
C SER A 183 5.40 -6.63 -8.66
N ASN A 184 5.99 -5.44 -8.47
CA ASN A 184 6.51 -4.98 -7.18
C ASN A 184 5.63 -3.94 -6.49
N LEU A 185 4.82 -3.17 -7.22
CA LEU A 185 3.98 -2.11 -6.67
C LEU A 185 2.60 -2.65 -6.30
N HIS A 186 2.29 -2.58 -5.01
CA HIS A 186 0.98 -2.90 -4.45
C HIS A 186 0.31 -1.62 -3.94
N VAL A 187 -0.92 -1.36 -4.35
CA VAL A 187 -1.68 -0.19 -3.89
C VAL A 187 -2.62 -0.61 -2.76
N VAL A 188 -2.54 0.09 -1.63
CA VAL A 188 -3.47 -0.08 -0.50
C VAL A 188 -4.21 1.23 -0.27
N LEU A 189 -5.52 1.20 -0.54
CA LEU A 189 -6.40 2.36 -0.44
C LEU A 189 -7.19 2.33 0.87
N CYS A 190 -7.18 3.43 1.61
CA CYS A 190 -7.97 3.60 2.83
C CYS A 190 -9.10 4.60 2.61
N LEU A 191 -10.32 4.13 2.30
CA LEU A 191 -11.46 5.00 2.00
C LEU A 191 -12.58 4.89 3.05
N SER A 192 -13.07 6.01 3.56
CA SER A 192 -14.23 6.04 4.44
C SER A 192 -15.51 5.79 3.65
N PRO A 193 -16.41 4.90 4.10
CA PRO A 193 -17.72 4.72 3.47
C PRO A 193 -18.71 5.84 3.83
N ILE A 194 -18.31 6.80 4.69
CA ILE A 194 -19.18 7.89 5.15
C ILE A 194 -19.31 8.95 4.05
N GLY A 195 -20.56 9.25 3.68
CA GLY A 195 -20.89 10.29 2.70
C GLY A 195 -20.93 9.80 1.25
N ASP A 196 -21.42 10.66 0.36
CA ASP A 196 -21.66 10.28 -1.04
C ASP A 196 -20.37 10.18 -1.88
N ALA A 197 -19.28 10.82 -1.44
CA ALA A 197 -18.01 10.85 -2.17
C ALA A 197 -17.45 9.44 -2.42
N PHE A 198 -17.57 8.53 -1.43
CA PHE A 198 -17.12 7.15 -1.57
C PHE A 198 -17.83 6.44 -2.73
N ARG A 199 -19.16 6.46 -2.74
CA ARG A 199 -19.98 5.83 -3.77
C ARG A 199 -19.71 6.44 -5.15
N THR A 200 -19.64 7.77 -5.23
CA THR A 200 -19.34 8.48 -6.47
C THR A 200 -17.98 8.08 -7.04
N ARG A 201 -16.94 8.01 -6.20
CA ARG A 201 -15.60 7.58 -6.61
C ARG A 201 -15.57 6.15 -7.12
N LEU A 202 -16.26 5.22 -6.45
CA LEU A 202 -16.33 3.82 -6.93
C LEU A 202 -17.04 3.71 -8.29
N LEU A 203 -18.02 4.57 -8.57
CA LEU A 203 -18.70 4.60 -9.87
C LEU A 203 -17.82 5.23 -10.96
N MET A 204 -17.05 6.26 -10.63
CA MET A 204 -16.15 6.94 -11.57
C MET A 204 -14.89 6.10 -11.87
N PHE A 205 -14.38 5.37 -10.87
CA PHE A 205 -13.11 4.65 -10.93
C PHE A 205 -13.33 3.16 -10.60
N PRO A 206 -13.82 2.36 -11.56
CA PRO A 206 -14.22 0.98 -11.31
C PRO A 206 -13.06 0.06 -10.92
N ALA A 207 -11.80 0.41 -11.24
CA ALA A 207 -10.65 -0.39 -10.84
C ALA A 207 -10.45 -0.46 -9.33
N LEU A 208 -10.93 0.55 -8.58
CA LEU A 208 -10.89 0.54 -7.11
C LEU A 208 -11.66 -0.67 -6.53
N VAL A 209 -12.65 -1.19 -7.26
CA VAL A 209 -13.45 -2.37 -6.87
C VAL A 209 -12.97 -3.61 -7.61
N ASN A 210 -12.66 -3.50 -8.90
CA ASN A 210 -12.38 -4.67 -9.75
C ASN A 210 -10.96 -5.21 -9.60
N CYS A 211 -10.00 -4.36 -9.21
CA CYS A 211 -8.58 -4.71 -9.15
C CYS A 211 -8.05 -4.78 -7.70
N CYS A 212 -8.91 -4.57 -6.71
CA CYS A 212 -8.57 -4.58 -5.30
C CYS A 212 -9.34 -5.66 -4.54
N THR A 213 -8.67 -6.33 -3.60
CA THR A 213 -9.35 -7.09 -2.56
C THR A 213 -9.93 -6.14 -1.53
N ILE A 214 -11.24 -6.23 -1.29
CA ILE A 214 -11.94 -5.34 -0.36
C ILE A 214 -11.89 -5.94 1.05
N ASP A 215 -11.39 -5.17 2.00
CA ASP A 215 -11.42 -5.53 3.42
C ASP A 215 -12.21 -4.48 4.21
N TRP A 216 -13.24 -4.95 4.93
CA TRP A 216 -14.17 -4.08 5.66
C TRP A 216 -13.77 -3.98 7.13
N PHE A 217 -13.35 -2.78 7.51
CA PHE A 217 -13.06 -2.40 8.88
C PHE A 217 -14.35 -1.93 9.55
N THR A 218 -15.10 -2.89 10.06
CA THR A 218 -16.35 -2.64 10.80
C THR A 218 -16.08 -2.06 12.18
N ALA A 219 -17.14 -1.54 12.82
CA ALA A 219 -17.05 -1.10 14.20
C ALA A 219 -16.54 -2.23 15.09
N TRP A 220 -15.64 -1.90 16.02
CA TRP A 220 -15.05 -2.89 16.91
C TRP A 220 -16.15 -3.53 17.78
N PRO A 221 -16.18 -4.87 17.88
CA PRO A 221 -17.11 -5.54 18.78
C PRO A 221 -16.82 -5.12 20.23
N GLU A 222 -17.83 -5.25 21.09
CA GLU A 222 -17.71 -4.87 22.51
C GLU A 222 -16.54 -5.57 23.21
N GLU A 223 -16.24 -6.80 22.81
CA GLU A 223 -15.11 -7.60 23.30
C GLU A 223 -13.75 -6.96 22.96
N ALA A 224 -13.59 -6.44 21.74
CA ALA A 224 -12.38 -5.74 21.33
C ALA A 224 -12.21 -4.44 22.13
N LEU A 225 -13.31 -3.68 22.33
CA LEU A 225 -13.30 -2.48 23.16
C LEU A 225 -12.91 -2.80 24.61
N ARG A 226 -13.44 -3.89 25.18
CA ARG A 226 -13.08 -4.37 26.53
C ARG A 226 -11.62 -4.79 26.62
N SER A 227 -11.09 -5.49 25.62
CA SER A 227 -9.68 -5.91 25.58
C SER A 227 -8.74 -4.71 25.55
N VAL A 228 -9.05 -3.73 24.71
CA VAL A 228 -8.27 -2.48 24.60
C VAL A 228 -8.35 -1.68 25.89
N ALA A 229 -9.54 -1.56 26.49
CA ALA A 229 -9.71 -0.88 27.76
C ALA A 229 -8.90 -1.54 28.89
N LYS A 230 -8.91 -2.88 28.98
CA LYS A 230 -8.07 -3.62 29.94
C LYS A 230 -6.59 -3.35 29.73
N TYR A 231 -6.10 -3.46 28.50
CA TYR A 231 -4.70 -3.21 28.17
C TYR A 231 -4.23 -1.81 28.62
N PHE A 232 -5.03 -0.76 28.33
CA PHE A 232 -4.70 0.58 28.77
C PHE A 232 -4.81 0.77 30.30
N LEU A 233 -5.78 0.13 30.96
CA LEU A 233 -5.92 0.23 32.42
C LEU A 233 -4.79 -0.48 33.16
N ASP A 234 -4.40 -1.67 32.71
CA ASP A 234 -3.29 -2.45 33.28
C ASP A 234 -1.94 -1.71 33.10
N SER A 235 -1.81 -0.87 32.07
CA SER A 235 -0.62 -0.04 31.86
C SER A 235 -0.51 1.17 32.82
N ILE A 236 -1.59 1.51 33.54
CA ILE A 236 -1.67 2.65 34.47
C ILE A 236 -1.59 2.19 35.93
N SER A 237 -1.94 0.93 36.22
CA SER A 237 -1.85 0.31 37.56
C SER A 237 -0.45 -0.19 37.89
#